data_AF-A0A257K5R5-F1
#
_entry.id   AF-A0A257K5R5-F1
#
_cell.length_a   1.000
_cell.length_b   1.000
_cell.length_c   1.000
_cell.angle_alpha   90.00
_cell.angle_beta   90.00
_cell.angle_gamma   90.00
#
_symmetry.space_group_name_H-M   'P 1'
#
loop_
_entity.id
_entity.type
_entity.pdbx_description
1 polymer ?
#
loop_
_entity_poly.entity_id
_entity_poly.type
_entity_poly.pdbx_seq_one_letter_code
_entity_poly.pdbx_strand_id
1 'polypeptide(L)'
;MESFSRVIQLTADGSHTLYSPSLDENYHSRHGAIQEAVHVFINAGYTYHSAAELSILEIGFGTGLNALLTFNETIKSPRKVNYTGIEAFPLNEEEINTLNYAQFVTAEAAAKYLTIMTSNWEDPIQISDLFRVC
;
A
#
# COMPACT_ATOMS: atom_id res chain seq x y z
N MET A 1 -12.78 -0.34 23.22
CA MET A 1 -11.80 -0.32 22.11
C MET A 1 -10.73 0.66 22.52
N GLU A 2 -9.47 0.21 22.61
CA GLU A 2 -8.35 1.13 22.75
C GLU A 2 -8.31 2.01 21.51
N SER A 3 -8.27 3.33 21.73
CA SER A 3 -8.09 4.29 20.65
C SER A 3 -6.62 4.28 20.26
N PHE A 4 -6.27 3.57 19.19
CA PHE A 4 -4.94 3.65 18.58
C PHE A 4 -4.80 5.01 17.90
N SER A 5 -4.35 6.01 18.65
CA SER A 5 -4.01 7.31 18.11
C SER A 5 -2.90 7.13 17.08
N ARG A 6 -3.11 7.65 15.86
CA ARG A 6 -2.11 7.71 14.80
C ARG A 6 -1.96 9.17 14.38
N VAL A 7 -0.73 9.56 14.07
CA VAL A 7 -0.42 10.93 13.64
C VAL A 7 0.22 10.89 12.28
N ILE A 8 -0.33 11.65 11.32
CA ILE A 8 0.29 11.82 10.01
C ILE A 8 1.57 12.63 10.15
N GLN A 9 2.63 12.14 9.51
CA GLN A 9 3.90 12.84 9.39
C GLN A 9 4.32 12.92 7.92
N LEU A 10 4.93 14.04 7.56
CA LEU A 10 5.57 14.20 6.26
C LEU A 10 6.98 13.59 6.30
N THR A 11 7.32 12.78 5.31
CA THR A 11 8.66 12.21 5.14
C THR A 11 9.51 13.08 4.21
N ALA A 12 10.82 12.80 4.11
CA ALA A 12 11.74 13.63 3.34
C ALA A 12 11.51 13.60 1.82
N ASP A 13 10.81 12.59 1.28
CA ASP A 13 10.42 12.54 -0.13
C ASP A 13 9.05 13.21 -0.41
N GLY A 14 8.46 13.82 0.62
CA GLY A 14 7.17 14.52 0.54
C GLY A 14 5.95 13.60 0.68
N SER A 15 6.12 12.29 0.84
CA SER A 15 5.02 11.37 1.11
C SER A 15 4.64 11.33 2.59
N HIS A 16 3.38 10.97 2.88
CA HIS A 16 2.90 10.77 4.24
C HIS A 16 3.32 9.41 4.81
N THR A 17 3.64 9.39 6.10
CA THR A 17 3.72 8.20 6.94
C THR A 17 2.78 8.36 8.13
N LEU A 18 2.44 7.26 8.79
CA LEU A 18 1.73 7.29 10.07
C LEU A 18 2.70 6.96 11.20
N TYR A 19 2.61 7.71 12.28
CA TYR A 19 3.29 7.41 13.54
C TYR A 19 2.28 6.84 14.54
N SER A 20 2.61 5.69 15.14
CA SER A 20 1.86 5.09 16.25
C SER A 20 2.58 5.38 17.57
N PRO A 21 2.09 6.31 18.41
CA PRO A 21 2.68 6.59 19.72
C PRO A 21 2.63 5.39 20.65
N SER A 22 1.65 4.50 20.46
CA SER A 22 1.51 3.28 21.28
C SER A 22 2.64 2.27 21.06
N LEU A 23 3.21 2.25 19.85
CA LEU A 23 4.34 1.38 19.49
C LEU A 23 5.67 2.14 19.45
N ASP A 24 5.62 3.48 19.51
CA ASP A 24 6.75 4.38 19.22
C ASP A 24 7.38 4.12 17.84
N GLU A 25 6.55 3.82 16.84
CA GLU A 25 7.00 3.40 15.51
C GLU A 25 6.30 4.18 14.39
N ASN A 26 7.01 4.36 13.27
CA ASN A 26 6.46 4.87 12.03
C ASN A 26 6.13 3.70 11.10
N TYR A 27 5.03 3.80 10.36
CA TYR A 27 4.59 2.78 9.40
C TYR A 27 5.56 2.66 8.22
N HIS A 28 6.16 3.78 7.83
CA HIS A 28 7.22 3.88 6.82
C HIS A 28 8.34 4.78 7.29
N SER A 29 9.52 4.64 6.69
CA SER A 29 10.71 5.43 6.98
C SER A 29 10.45 6.94 6.86
N ARG A 30 10.97 7.70 7.82
CA ARG A 30 10.93 9.17 7.80
C ARG A 30 11.80 9.77 6.69
N HIS A 31 12.73 8.98 6.14
CA HIS A 31 13.57 9.40 5.02
C HIS A 31 12.84 9.36 3.67
N GLY A 32 11.65 8.74 3.60
CA GLY A 32 10.81 8.73 2.41
C GLY A 32 10.02 7.42 2.29
N ALA A 33 8.70 7.47 2.46
CA ALA A 33 7.87 6.27 2.38
C ALA A 33 7.80 5.72 0.95
N ILE A 34 7.66 6.60 -0.05
CA ILE A 34 7.65 6.21 -1.46
C ILE A 34 9.01 5.68 -1.88
N GLN A 35 10.09 6.37 -1.51
CA GLN A 35 11.44 5.97 -1.86
C GLN A 35 11.79 4.59 -1.30
N GLU A 36 11.49 4.35 -0.02
CA GLU A 36 11.66 3.05 0.61
C GLU A 36 10.82 1.98 -0.09
N ALA A 37 9.52 2.23 -0.27
CA ALA A 37 8.60 1.25 -0.84
C ALA A 37 8.99 0.85 -2.27
N VAL A 38 9.38 1.82 -3.10
CA VAL A 38 9.86 1.58 -4.46
C VAL A 38 11.18 0.79 -4.44
N HIS A 39 12.11 1.12 -3.54
CA HIS A 39 13.39 0.42 -3.49
C HIS A 39 13.24 -1.04 -3.03
N VAL A 40 12.55 -1.25 -1.92
CA VAL A 40 12.48 -2.56 -1.24
C VAL A 40 11.43 -3.46 -1.86
N PHE A 41 10.19 -3.01 -1.99
CA PHE A 41 9.08 -3.88 -2.38
C PHE A 41 8.93 -3.96 -3.90
N ILE A 42 9.10 -2.84 -4.60
CA ILE A 42 8.97 -2.83 -6.06
C ILE A 42 10.24 -3.32 -6.74
N ASN A 43 11.37 -2.65 -6.55
CA ASN A 43 12.58 -2.99 -7.30
C ASN A 43 13.20 -4.31 -6.86
N ALA A 44 13.38 -4.51 -5.55
CA ALA A 44 13.99 -5.75 -5.03
C ALA A 44 12.99 -6.92 -4.91
N GLY A 45 11.67 -6.65 -4.94
CA GLY A 45 10.62 -7.67 -4.90
C GLY A 45 9.96 -7.89 -6.25
N TYR A 46 8.93 -7.09 -6.57
CA TYR A 46 8.09 -7.22 -7.75
C TYR A 46 8.90 -7.29 -9.06
N THR A 47 9.78 -6.33 -9.31
CA THR A 47 10.56 -6.21 -10.55
C THR A 47 11.65 -7.28 -10.66
N TYR A 48 12.28 -7.66 -9.55
CA TYR A 48 13.31 -8.70 -9.54
C TYR A 48 12.75 -10.08 -9.92
N HIS A 49 11.53 -10.40 -9.49
CA HIS A 49 10.90 -11.69 -9.78
C HIS A 49 10.39 -11.76 -11.22
N SER A 50 10.63 -12.88 -11.91
CA SER A 50 10.35 -13.03 -13.36
C SER A 50 9.06 -13.79 -13.70
N ALA A 51 8.34 -14.32 -12.71
CA ALA A 51 7.10 -15.04 -12.97
C ALA A 51 6.03 -14.13 -13.60
N ALA A 52 5.25 -14.72 -14.53
CA ALA A 52 4.15 -14.06 -15.21
C ALA A 52 2.93 -13.83 -14.30
N GLU A 53 2.77 -14.67 -13.28
CA GLU A 53 1.78 -14.54 -12.21
C GLU A 53 2.48 -14.52 -10.86
N LEU A 54 2.16 -13.52 -10.03
CA LEU A 54 2.72 -13.33 -8.70
C LEU A 54 1.62 -13.47 -7.65
N SER A 55 1.93 -14.18 -6.57
CA SER A 55 1.14 -14.16 -5.34
C SER A 55 1.96 -13.48 -4.26
N ILE A 56 1.45 -12.39 -3.70
CA ILE A 56 2.17 -11.54 -2.74
C ILE A 56 1.39 -11.55 -1.43
N LEU A 57 2.08 -11.84 -0.33
CA LEU A 57 1.56 -11.72 1.02
C LEU A 57 2.23 -10.52 1.70
N GLU A 58 1.43 -9.61 2.23
CA GLU A 58 1.84 -8.50 3.08
C GLU A 58 1.28 -8.68 4.49
N ILE A 59 2.16 -8.70 5.49
CA ILE A 59 1.79 -8.72 6.91
C ILE A 59 2.00 -7.31 7.45
N GLY A 60 0.92 -6.68 7.91
CA GLY A 60 0.87 -5.26 8.21
C GLY A 60 0.54 -4.44 6.96
N PHE A 61 -0.67 -4.64 6.40
CA PHE A 61 -1.13 -3.89 5.23
C PHE A 61 -1.06 -2.38 5.43
N GLY A 62 -1.26 -1.92 6.67
CA GLY A 62 -1.03 -0.55 7.10
C GLY A 62 -1.71 0.46 6.18
N THR A 63 -0.91 1.32 5.58
CA THR A 63 -1.40 2.39 4.70
C THR A 63 -1.72 1.92 3.27
N GLY A 64 -1.54 0.63 2.96
CA GLY A 64 -1.76 0.04 1.64
C GLY A 64 -0.79 0.54 0.55
N LEU A 65 0.30 1.22 0.94
CA LEU A 65 1.22 1.85 0.00
C LEU A 65 1.87 0.82 -0.95
N ASN A 66 2.31 -0.31 -0.41
CA ASN A 66 2.98 -1.34 -1.20
C ASN A 66 2.01 -2.00 -2.19
N ALA A 67 0.78 -2.27 -1.78
CA ALA A 67 -0.27 -2.77 -2.66
C ALA A 67 -0.61 -1.78 -3.77
N LEU A 68 -0.78 -0.49 -3.44
CA LEU A 68 -1.05 0.57 -4.42
C LEU A 68 0.09 0.70 -5.45
N LEU A 69 1.35 0.70 -4.99
CA LEU A 69 2.50 0.76 -5.89
C LEU A 69 2.61 -0.50 -6.76
N THR A 70 2.34 -1.67 -6.19
CA THR A 70 2.32 -2.93 -6.96
C THR A 70 1.25 -2.87 -8.05
N PHE A 71 0.03 -2.41 -7.73
CA PHE A 71 -1.02 -2.20 -8.72
C PHE A 71 -0.58 -1.21 -9.81
N ASN A 72 0.01 -0.08 -9.41
CA ASN A 72 0.52 0.93 -10.35
C ASN A 72 1.58 0.35 -11.31
N GLU A 73 2.40 -0.60 -10.86
CA GLU A 73 3.36 -1.27 -11.73
C GLU A 73 2.72 -2.28 -12.69
N THR A 74 1.57 -2.90 -12.35
CA THR A 74 0.83 -3.74 -13.31
C THR A 74 0.32 -2.96 -14.52
N ILE A 75 0.08 -1.65 -14.36
CA ILE A 75 -0.33 -0.74 -15.45
C ILE A 75 0.84 -0.52 -16.43
N LYS A 76 2.07 -0.37 -15.90
CA LYS A 76 3.28 -0.11 -16.69
C LYS A 76 3.87 -1.39 -17.30
N SER A 77 3.86 -2.47 -16.53
CA SER A 77 4.40 -3.77 -16.87
C SER A 77 3.34 -4.84 -16.58
N PRO A 78 2.50 -5.19 -17.58
CA PRO A 78 1.38 -6.10 -17.43
C PRO A 78 1.81 -7.46 -16.88
N ARG A 79 1.41 -7.75 -15.64
CA ARG A 79 1.59 -9.06 -14.98
C ARG A 79 0.41 -9.33 -14.07
N LYS A 80 0.04 -10.60 -13.95
CA LYS A 80 -1.07 -11.00 -13.07
C LYS A 80 -0.58 -11.04 -11.62
N VAL A 81 -1.31 -10.38 -10.72
CA VAL A 81 -0.97 -10.27 -9.31
C VAL A 81 -2.17 -10.65 -8.45
N ASN A 82 -1.94 -11.60 -7.55
CA ASN A 82 -2.82 -11.96 -6.46
C ASN A 82 -2.22 -11.39 -5.18
N TYR A 83 -2.75 -10.27 -4.69
CA TYR A 83 -2.26 -9.62 -3.48
C TYR A 83 -3.10 -10.03 -2.28
N THR A 84 -2.46 -10.34 -1.16
CA THR A 84 -3.12 -10.63 0.11
C THR A 84 -2.49 -9.78 1.20
N GLY A 85 -3.28 -8.89 1.81
CA GLY A 85 -2.88 -8.03 2.91
C GLY A 85 -3.53 -8.45 4.23
N ILE A 86 -2.76 -8.48 5.32
CA ILE A 86 -3.27 -8.75 6.67
C ILE A 86 -2.93 -7.56 7.57
N GLU A 87 -3.87 -7.08 8.37
CA GLU A 87 -3.75 -5.87 9.20
C GLU A 87 -4.58 -5.91 10.50
N ALA A 88 -3.94 -6.11 11.64
CA ALA A 88 -4.66 -6.19 12.91
C ALA A 88 -5.49 -4.94 13.24
N PHE A 89 -5.08 -3.76 12.76
CA PHE A 89 -5.72 -2.48 13.07
C PHE A 89 -5.94 -1.62 11.80
N PRO A 90 -6.93 -1.96 10.96
CA PRO A 90 -7.18 -1.23 9.71
C PRO A 90 -7.39 0.27 9.96
N LEU A 91 -6.95 1.08 9.01
CA LEU A 91 -7.22 2.52 9.02
C LEU A 91 -8.70 2.75 8.73
N ASN A 92 -9.24 3.81 9.33
CA ASN A 92 -10.57 4.29 8.94
C ASN A 92 -10.50 5.15 7.67
N GLU A 93 -11.65 5.42 7.07
CA GLU A 93 -11.76 6.18 5.82
C GLU A 93 -11.21 7.62 5.92
N GLU A 94 -11.33 8.28 7.06
CA GLU A 94 -10.76 9.62 7.28
C GLU A 94 -9.22 9.58 7.26
N GLU A 95 -8.61 8.58 7.92
CA GLU A 95 -7.17 8.35 7.87
C GLU A 95 -6.69 8.02 6.46
N ILE A 96 -7.43 7.21 5.71
CA ILE A 96 -7.09 6.87 4.32
C ILE A 96 -7.12 8.12 3.43
N ASN A 97 -8.17 8.92 3.53
CA ASN A 97 -8.38 10.09 2.66
C ASN A 97 -7.41 11.25 2.94
N THR A 98 -6.72 11.24 4.08
CA THR A 98 -5.71 12.25 4.43
C THR A 98 -4.30 11.88 3.95
N LEU A 99 -4.08 10.65 3.49
CA LEU A 99 -2.81 10.22 2.89
C LEU A 99 -2.65 10.80 1.47
N ASN A 100 -1.42 11.15 1.12
CA ASN A 100 -1.13 11.85 -0.14
C ASN A 100 -0.60 10.95 -1.28
N TYR A 101 -0.77 9.62 -1.17
CA TYR A 101 -0.17 8.66 -2.10
C TYR A 101 -0.65 8.78 -3.54
N ALA A 102 -1.87 9.28 -3.76
CA ALA A 102 -2.39 9.57 -5.09
C ALA A 102 -1.48 10.48 -5.93
N GLN A 103 -0.64 11.31 -5.30
CA GLN A 103 0.29 12.22 -5.98
C GLN A 103 1.51 11.52 -6.59
N PHE A 104 1.79 10.27 -6.19
CA PHE A 104 3.01 9.53 -6.55
C PHE A 104 2.76 8.36 -7.50
N VAL A 105 1.50 8.16 -7.91
CA VAL A 105 1.10 7.07 -8.81
C VAL A 105 0.32 7.60 -10.02
N THR A 106 0.04 6.74 -10.99
CA THR A 106 -0.81 7.11 -12.13
C THR A 106 -2.22 7.45 -11.67
N ALA A 107 -2.94 8.26 -12.46
CA ALA A 107 -4.32 8.63 -12.14
C ALA A 107 -5.25 7.40 -12.03
N GLU A 108 -5.00 6.36 -12.82
CA GLU A 108 -5.71 5.09 -12.75
C GLU A 108 -5.45 4.37 -11.41
N ALA A 109 -4.19 4.28 -10.97
CA ALA A 109 -3.86 3.72 -9.67
C ALA A 109 -4.46 4.53 -8.52
N ALA A 110 -4.34 5.87 -8.58
CA ALA A 110 -4.90 6.77 -7.57
C ALA A 110 -6.40 6.58 -7.40
N ALA A 111 -7.16 6.43 -8.50
CA ALA A 111 -8.60 6.22 -8.48
C ALA A 111 -9.04 4.90 -7.82
N LYS A 112 -8.12 3.93 -7.68
CA LYS A 112 -8.38 2.62 -7.06
C LYS A 112 -7.96 2.55 -5.60
N TYR A 113 -7.29 3.57 -5.07
CA TYR A 113 -6.69 3.50 -3.73
C TYR A 113 -7.72 3.21 -2.63
N LEU A 114 -8.85 3.93 -2.60
CA LEU A 114 -9.90 3.69 -1.61
C LEU A 114 -10.50 2.28 -1.73
N THR A 115 -10.66 1.77 -2.96
CA THR A 115 -11.15 0.41 -3.20
C THR A 115 -10.15 -0.64 -2.70
N ILE A 116 -8.86 -0.42 -2.92
CA ILE A 116 -7.79 -1.28 -2.38
C ILE A 116 -7.81 -1.27 -0.84
N MET A 117 -8.01 -0.10 -0.21
CA MET A 117 -8.01 0.01 1.25
C MET A 117 -9.26 -0.56 1.92
N THR A 118 -10.38 -0.64 1.21
CA THR A 118 -11.66 -1.12 1.73
C THR A 118 -11.98 -2.55 1.32
N SER A 119 -11.01 -3.28 0.74
CA SER A 119 -11.15 -4.72 0.47
C SER A 119 -11.26 -5.50 1.79
N ASN A 120 -12.24 -6.40 1.85
CA ASN A 120 -12.39 -7.30 2.99
C ASN A 120 -11.35 -8.41 2.94
N TRP A 121 -10.92 -8.86 4.11
CA TRP A 121 -10.10 -10.06 4.22
C TRP A 121 -10.83 -11.28 3.71
N GLU A 122 -10.05 -12.20 3.15
CA GLU A 122 -10.49 -13.50 2.62
C GLU A 122 -11.46 -13.40 1.41
N ASP A 123 -11.92 -12.21 1.04
CA ASP A 123 -12.82 -11.98 -0.09
C ASP A 123 -12.14 -11.12 -1.16
N PRO A 124 -11.38 -11.74 -2.09
CA PRO A 124 -10.60 -11.02 -3.06
C PRO A 124 -11.47 -10.24 -4.03
N ILE A 125 -11.21 -8.94 -4.12
CA ILE A 125 -11.83 -8.05 -5.08
C ILE A 125 -10.93 -7.85 -6.30
N GLN A 126 -11.54 -7.84 -7.48
CA GLN A 126 -10.83 -7.54 -8.72
C GLN A 126 -10.69 -6.03 -8.88
N ILE A 127 -9.45 -5.53 -8.96
CA ILE A 127 -9.16 -4.10 -9.16
C ILE A 127 -9.02 -3.75 -10.65
N SER A 128 -8.38 -4.66 -11.40
CA SER A 128 -8.23 -4.66 -12.87
C SER A 128 -8.12 -6.10 -13.37
N ASP A 129 -8.09 -6.37 -14.68
CA ASP A 129 -7.91 -7.72 -15.23
C ASP A 129 -6.62 -8.43 -14.75
N LEU A 130 -5.63 -7.66 -14.29
CA LEU A 130 -4.32 -8.15 -13.89
C LEU A 130 -4.05 -8.06 -12.39
N PHE A 131 -4.93 -7.45 -11.60
CA PHE A 131 -4.70 -7.26 -10.17
C PHE A 131 -5.95 -7.53 -9.35
N ARG A 132 -5.81 -8.37 -8.34
CA ARG A 132 -6.81 -8.56 -7.28
C ARG A 132 -6.16 -8.45 -5.91
N VAL A 133 -6.94 -8.01 -4.92
CA VAL A 133 -6.51 -7.87 -3.53
C VAL A 133 -7.59 -8.41 -2.58
N CYS A 134 -7.16 -9.13 -1.54
CA CYS A 134 -7.93 -9.45 -0.34
C CYS A 134 -7.14 -9.09 0.91
#